data_AF-A0A388QL47-F1
#
_entry.id   AF-A0A388QL47-F1
#
_cell.length_a   1.000
_cell.length_b   1.000
_cell.length_c   1.000
_cell.angle_alpha   90.00
_cell.angle_beta   90.00
_cell.angle_gamma   90.00
#
_symmetry.space_group_name_H-M   'P 1'
#
loop_
_entity.id
_entity.type
_entity.pdbx_description
1 polymer ?
#
loop_
_entity_poly.entity_id
_entity_poly.type
_entity_poly.pdbx_seq_one_letter_code
_entity_poly.pdbx_strand_id
1 'polypeptide(L)'
;MQIKRQEKMSEEIHYVMMALHLTVGFVLVFFAARAFKKTKYPPMALLVLGFSLIVIGDTIIGDIVEFLEQDIFGEIIEEGVEIAGFIVLILAVKRS
;
A
#
# COMPACT_ATOMS: atom_id res chain seq x y z
N MET A 1 -5.85 -30.19 -18.78
CA MET A 1 -4.49 -30.16 -18.18
C MET A 1 -3.77 -28.84 -18.39
N GLN A 2 -3.82 -28.22 -19.58
CA GLN A 2 -3.17 -26.92 -19.83
C GLN A 2 -3.84 -25.73 -19.07
N ILE A 3 -5.17 -25.76 -18.90
CA ILE A 3 -5.93 -24.67 -18.24
C ILE A 3 -5.62 -24.57 -16.73
N LYS A 4 -5.63 -25.70 -16.00
CA LYS A 4 -5.23 -25.76 -14.58
C LYS A 4 -3.79 -25.30 -14.30
N ARG A 5 -2.90 -25.35 -15.29
CA ARG A 5 -1.51 -24.92 -15.15
C ARG A 5 -1.36 -23.41 -15.30
N GLN A 6 -2.19 -22.78 -16.12
CA GLN A 6 -2.24 -21.33 -16.31
C GLN A 6 -2.81 -20.64 -15.07
N GLU A 7 -3.93 -21.17 -14.53
CA GLU A 7 -4.58 -20.67 -13.30
C GLU A 7 -3.66 -20.71 -12.08
N LYS A 8 -2.90 -21.80 -11.91
CA LYS A 8 -1.93 -21.91 -10.81
C LYS A 8 -0.76 -20.92 -10.93
N MET A 9 -0.34 -20.62 -12.16
CA MET A 9 0.77 -19.69 -12.40
C MET A 9 0.36 -18.23 -12.16
N SER A 10 -0.90 -17.85 -12.41
CA SER A 10 -1.41 -16.52 -12.07
C SER A 10 -1.49 -16.29 -10.55
N GLU A 11 -1.92 -17.29 -9.77
CA GLU A 11 -1.96 -17.18 -8.30
C GLU A 11 -0.56 -17.02 -7.70
N GLU A 12 0.42 -17.80 -8.17
CA GLU A 12 1.80 -17.70 -7.69
C GLU A 12 2.39 -16.30 -7.95
N ILE A 13 2.11 -15.70 -9.11
CA ILE A 13 2.55 -14.33 -9.43
C ILE A 13 1.87 -13.32 -8.52
N HIS A 14 0.56 -13.47 -8.30
CA HIS A 14 -0.21 -12.58 -7.43
C HIS A 14 0.39 -12.53 -6.01
N TYR A 15 0.62 -13.68 -5.38
CA TYR A 15 1.20 -13.72 -4.04
C TYR A 15 2.63 -13.18 -3.98
N VAL A 16 3.44 -13.40 -5.01
CA VAL A 16 4.80 -12.83 -5.08
C VAL A 16 4.74 -11.31 -5.19
N MET A 17 3.85 -10.77 -6.02
CA MET A 17 3.67 -9.32 -6.16
C MET A 17 3.16 -8.69 -4.88
N MET A 18 2.18 -9.31 -4.21
CA MET A 18 1.68 -8.86 -2.90
C MET A 18 2.80 -8.86 -1.85
N ALA A 19 3.58 -9.94 -1.77
CA ALA A 19 4.71 -10.02 -0.83
C ALA A 19 5.76 -8.95 -1.09
N LEU A 20 6.05 -8.64 -2.36
CA LEU A 20 6.97 -7.57 -2.74
C LEU A 20 6.42 -6.18 -2.34
N HIS A 21 5.17 -5.88 -2.64
CA HIS A 21 4.53 -4.61 -2.27
C HIS A 21 4.54 -4.41 -0.75
N LEU A 22 4.13 -5.41 0.02
CA LEU A 22 4.17 -5.34 1.48
C LEU A 22 5.59 -5.18 2.01
N THR A 23 6.56 -5.94 1.48
CA THR A 23 7.95 -5.87 1.96
C THR A 23 8.56 -4.51 1.67
N VAL A 24 8.47 -4.02 0.44
CA VAL A 24 9.02 -2.73 0.03
C VAL A 24 8.29 -1.59 0.74
N GLY A 25 6.97 -1.64 0.80
CA GLY A 25 6.13 -0.69 1.52
C GLY A 25 6.49 -0.59 2.99
N PHE A 26 6.63 -1.73 3.68
CA PHE A 26 7.02 -1.76 5.09
C PHE A 26 8.43 -1.22 5.32
N VAL A 27 9.37 -1.51 4.41
CA VAL A 27 10.72 -0.96 4.44
C VAL A 27 10.70 0.57 4.32
N LEU A 28 9.88 1.14 3.43
CA LEU A 28 9.71 2.59 3.29
C LEU A 28 9.15 3.22 4.56
N VAL A 29 8.06 2.65 5.09
CA VAL A 29 7.43 3.11 6.34
C VAL A 29 8.43 3.03 7.50
N PHE A 30 9.18 1.93 7.60
CA PHE A 30 10.20 1.74 8.62
C PHE A 30 11.30 2.81 8.55
N PHE A 31 11.83 3.11 7.36
CA PHE A 31 12.85 4.14 7.20
C PHE A 31 12.31 5.53 7.53
N ALA A 32 11.11 5.88 7.08
CA ALA A 32 10.46 7.15 7.43
C ALA A 32 10.24 7.26 8.95
N ALA A 33 9.79 6.18 9.59
CA ALA A 33 9.55 6.14 11.04
C ALA A 33 10.86 6.25 11.82
N ARG A 34 11.91 5.55 11.38
CA ARG A 34 13.24 5.63 11.98
C ARG A 34 13.82 7.04 11.84
N ALA A 35 13.66 7.68 10.68
CA ALA A 35 14.07 9.06 10.45
C ALA A 35 13.32 10.02 11.37
N PHE A 36 11.99 9.91 11.46
CA PHE A 36 11.17 10.72 12.36
C PHE A 36 11.57 10.55 13.82
N LYS A 37 11.83 9.32 14.28
CA LYS A 37 12.28 9.06 15.65
C LYS A 37 13.60 9.77 15.96
N LYS A 38 14.52 9.84 14.98
CA LYS A 38 15.84 10.47 15.14
C LYS A 38 15.81 12.00 15.05
N THR A 39 15.08 12.56 14.09
CA THR A 39 15.13 14.00 13.79
C THR A 39 13.98 14.79 14.43
N LYS A 40 12.87 14.12 14.77
CA LYS A 40 11.60 14.76 15.17
C LYS A 40 11.08 15.76 14.14
N TYR A 41 11.53 15.64 12.90
CA TYR A 41 11.16 16.55 11.82
C TYR A 41 9.72 16.25 11.34
N PRO A 42 8.76 17.18 11.48
CA PRO A 42 7.34 16.89 11.24
C PRO A 42 7.01 16.32 9.85
N PRO A 43 7.63 16.75 8.74
CA PRO A 43 7.43 16.13 7.42
C PRO A 43 7.69 14.61 7.40
N MET A 44 8.62 14.11 8.20
CA MET A 44 8.90 12.66 8.26
C MET A 44 7.73 11.87 8.85
N ALA A 45 6.96 12.45 9.78
CA ALA A 45 5.74 11.81 10.30
C ALA A 45 4.64 11.74 9.23
N LEU A 46 4.54 12.76 8.38
CA LEU A 46 3.61 12.75 7.25
C LEU A 46 4.02 11.69 6.22
N LEU A 47 5.31 11.50 5.96
CA LEU A 47 5.78 10.39 5.12
C LEU A 47 5.38 9.02 5.69
N VAL A 48 5.53 8.82 7.00
CA VAL A 48 5.07 7.58 7.67
C VAL A 48 3.58 7.35 7.43
N LEU A 49 2.75 8.37 7.63
CA LEU A 49 1.31 8.27 7.44
C LEU A 49 0.93 8.03 5.97
N GLY A 50 1.51 8.80 5.04
CA GLY A 50 1.22 8.70 3.62
C GLY A 50 1.62 7.35 3.03
N PHE A 51 2.83 6.87 3.31
CA PHE A 51 3.25 5.54 2.86
C PHE A 51 2.44 4.42 3.51
N SER A 52 2.11 4.54 4.80
CA SER A 52 1.25 3.54 5.45
C SER A 52 -0.13 3.47 4.80
N LEU A 53 -0.74 4.62 4.49
CA LEU A 53 -2.05 4.66 3.83
C LEU A 53 -2.01 4.00 2.45
N ILE A 54 -1.00 4.30 1.62
CA ILE A 54 -0.86 3.69 0.29
C ILE A 54 -0.70 2.18 0.41
N VAL A 55 0.21 1.70 1.25
CA VAL A 55 0.47 0.25 1.41
C VAL A 55 -0.75 -0.49 1.95
N ILE A 56 -1.50 0.11 2.87
CA ILE A 56 -2.73 -0.49 3.40
C ILE A 56 -3.84 -0.46 2.36
N GLY A 57 -4.04 0.66 1.67
CA GLY A 57 -5.07 0.83 0.63
C GLY A 57 -4.87 -0.16 -0.51
N ASP A 58 -3.79 0.03 -1.25
CA ASP A 58 -3.47 -0.75 -2.45
C ASP A 58 -3.30 -2.25 -2.15
N THR A 59 -2.49 -2.61 -1.13
CA THR A 59 -2.11 -4.01 -0.97
C THR A 59 -2.99 -4.80 -0.02
N ILE A 60 -3.46 -4.21 1.08
CA ILE A 60 -4.25 -4.95 2.09
C ILE A 60 -5.74 -4.83 1.79
N ILE A 61 -6.24 -3.60 1.59
CA ILE A 61 -7.65 -3.37 1.31
C ILE A 61 -7.99 -3.91 -0.08
N GLY A 62 -7.15 -3.68 -1.09
CA GLY A 62 -7.35 -4.24 -2.43
C GLY A 62 -7.48 -5.76 -2.44
N ASP A 63 -6.52 -6.48 -1.84
CA ASP A 63 -6.56 -7.95 -1.76
C ASP A 63 -7.81 -8.46 -1.00
N ILE A 64 -8.23 -7.77 0.07
CA ILE A 64 -9.45 -8.13 0.81
C ILE A 64 -10.71 -7.86 -0.02
N VAL A 65 -10.77 -6.74 -0.73
CA VAL A 65 -11.92 -6.35 -1.58
C VAL A 65 -12.07 -7.33 -2.74
N GLU A 66 -10.96 -7.66 -3.42
CA GLU A 66 -10.91 -8.66 -4.49
C GLU A 66 -11.33 -10.04 -3.97
N PHE A 67 -10.80 -10.48 -2.82
CA PHE A 67 -11.15 -11.76 -2.22
C PHE A 67 -12.62 -11.88 -1.80
N LEU A 68 -13.23 -10.79 -1.35
CA LEU A 68 -14.64 -10.75 -0.95
C LEU A 68 -15.60 -10.58 -2.13
N GLU A 69 -15.09 -10.53 -3.36
CA GLU A 69 -15.86 -10.24 -4.58
C GLU A 69 -16.76 -8.99 -4.39
N GLN A 70 -16.26 -7.98 -3.67
CA GLN A 70 -17.05 -6.78 -3.42
C GLN A 70 -17.23 -5.98 -4.71
N ASP A 71 -18.47 -5.55 -4.93
CA ASP A 71 -18.83 -4.62 -6.01
C ASP A 71 -18.12 -3.26 -5.85
N ILE A 72 -18.37 -2.37 -6.82
CA ILE A 72 -17.90 -0.98 -6.98
C ILE A 72 -17.61 -0.20 -5.68
N PHE A 73 -18.36 -0.43 -4.59
CA PHE A 73 -18.11 0.24 -3.31
C PHE A 73 -16.77 -0.13 -2.65
N GLY A 74 -16.31 -1.38 -2.78
CA GLY A 74 -15.02 -1.81 -2.23
C GLY A 74 -13.86 -1.12 -2.96
N GLU A 75 -13.93 -1.10 -4.28
CA GLU A 75 -12.96 -0.44 -5.17
C GLU A 75 -12.87 1.07 -4.89
N ILE A 76 -14.01 1.75 -4.69
CA ILE A 76 -14.02 3.18 -4.31
C ILE A 76 -13.30 3.43 -2.97
N ILE A 77 -13.45 2.52 -2.00
CA ILE A 77 -12.80 2.67 -0.69
C ILE A 77 -11.29 2.48 -0.83
N GLU A 78 -10.86 1.47 -1.57
CA GLU A 78 -9.45 1.20 -1.86
C GLU A 78 -8.77 2.42 -2.51
N GLU A 79 -9.29 2.88 -3.65
CA GLU A 79 -8.78 4.06 -4.35
C GLU A 79 -8.82 5.30 -3.45
N GLY A 80 -9.89 5.48 -2.68
CA GLY A 80 -10.05 6.60 -1.76
C GLY A 80 -8.95 6.64 -0.68
N VAL A 81 -8.58 5.49 -0.13
CA VAL A 81 -7.50 5.37 0.86
C VAL A 81 -6.14 5.65 0.22
N GLU A 82 -5.90 5.15 -0.99
CA GLU A 82 -4.67 5.40 -1.74
C GLU A 82 -4.51 6.90 -2.06
N ILE A 83 -5.55 7.54 -2.59
CA ILE A 83 -5.58 8.99 -2.87
C ILE A 83 -5.32 9.80 -1.60
N ALA A 84 -5.93 9.42 -0.47
CA ALA A 84 -5.65 10.07 0.81
C ALA A 84 -4.17 9.95 1.20
N GLY A 85 -3.55 8.79 0.97
CA GLY A 85 -2.12 8.58 1.17
C GLY A 85 -1.26 9.51 0.30
N PHE A 86 -1.57 9.65 -0.99
CA PHE A 86 -0.88 10.60 -1.87
C PHE A 86 -1.03 12.05 -1.42
N ILE A 87 -2.24 12.47 -1.00
CA ILE A 87 -2.46 13.82 -0.46
C ILE A 87 -1.54 14.07 0.74
N VAL A 88 -1.42 13.11 1.66
CA VAL A 88 -0.53 13.22 2.82
C VAL A 88 0.93 13.30 2.39
N LEU A 89 1.37 12.54 1.39
CA LEU A 89 2.72 12.65 0.83
C LEU A 89 2.98 14.05 0.23
N ILE A 90 2.04 14.60 -0.53
CA ILE A 90 2.15 15.96 -1.07
C ILE A 90 2.28 16.98 0.06
N LEU A 91 1.50 16.84 1.14
CA LEU A 91 1.62 17.70 2.32
C LEU A 91 2.97 17.55 3.03
N ALA A 92 3.54 16.34 3.04
CA ALA A 92 4.89 16.11 3.57
C ALA A 92 5.94 16.89 2.78
N VAL A 93 5.89 16.79 1.45
CA VAL A 93 6.82 17.49 0.55
C VAL A 93 6.65 19.01 0.67
N LYS A 94 5.42 19.51 0.66
CA LYS A 94 5.12 20.94 0.80
C LYS A 94 5.64 21.56 2.10
N ARG A 95 5.73 20.76 3.17
CA ARG A 95 6.19 21.21 4.50
C ARG A 95 7.68 20.94 4.75
N SER A 96 8.37 20.30 3.81
CA SER A 96 9.82 20.09 3.86
C SER A 96 10.59 21.31 3.37
#